data_AF-A0A2S2R4L2-F1
#
_entry.id   AF-A0A2S2R4L2-F1
#
_cell.length_a   1.000
_cell.length_b   1.000
_cell.length_c   1.000
_cell.angle_alpha   90.00
_cell.angle_beta   90.00
_cell.angle_gamma   90.00
#
_symmetry.space_group_name_H-M   'P 1'
#
loop_
_entity.id
_entity.type
_entity.pdbx_description
1 polymer ?
#
loop_
_entity_poly.entity_id
_entity_poly.type
_entity_poly.pdbx_seq_one_letter_code
_entity_poly.pdbx_strand_id
1 'polypeptide(L)'
;MRMIGRRKLPPINQLKCIVQRTRKQISSAPPNPTTLSDLSIPDEYKKSVCGEPFLLYDSFEENIDNKQILLFSTLKNLEILQNSYYWFADGTFSCAPKLFAQLYSIYSRYYKYKFDAIS
;
A
#
# COMPACT_ATOMS: atom_id res chain seq x y z
N MET A 1 26.33 -40.79 -10.83
CA MET A 1 25.10 -40.32 -11.51
C MET A 1 24.24 -39.59 -10.47
N ARG A 2 24.23 -38.25 -10.45
CA ARG A 2 23.43 -37.46 -9.49
C ARG A 2 21.97 -37.47 -9.93
N MET A 3 21.11 -38.11 -9.17
CA MET A 3 19.66 -38.00 -9.32
C MET A 3 19.26 -36.55 -9.06
N ILE A 4 18.88 -35.82 -10.10
CA ILE A 4 18.21 -34.52 -9.96
C ILE A 4 16.80 -34.84 -9.46
N GLY A 5 16.66 -34.95 -8.15
CA GLY A 5 15.36 -35.10 -7.51
C GLY A 5 14.47 -33.93 -7.91
N ARG A 6 13.30 -34.22 -8.48
CA ARG A 6 12.29 -33.21 -8.80
C ARG A 6 12.06 -32.34 -7.56
N ARG A 7 12.50 -31.07 -7.61
CA ARG A 7 12.21 -30.10 -6.55
C ARG A 7 10.70 -29.86 -6.55
N LYS A 8 9.97 -30.57 -5.67
CA LYS A 8 8.58 -30.23 -5.38
C LYS A 8 8.56 -28.89 -4.68
N LEU A 9 7.71 -27.98 -5.15
CA LEU A 9 7.46 -26.72 -4.47
C LEU A 9 7.01 -27.04 -3.03
N PRO A 10 7.55 -26.34 -2.02
CA PRO A 10 7.08 -26.46 -0.65
C PRO A 10 5.57 -26.20 -0.56
N PRO A 11 4.88 -26.78 0.44
CA PRO A 11 3.51 -26.41 0.77
C PRO A 11 3.34 -24.89 0.93
N ILE A 12 2.17 -24.37 0.57
CA ILE A 12 1.93 -22.92 0.48
C ILE A 12 2.22 -22.16 1.79
N ASN A 13 1.99 -22.80 2.94
CA ASN A 13 2.30 -22.22 4.25
C ASN A 13 3.81 -22.08 4.47
N GLN A 14 4.61 -23.04 3.99
CA GLN A 14 6.07 -22.97 4.06
C GLN A 14 6.61 -21.91 3.10
N LEU A 15 6.03 -21.78 1.91
CA LEU A 15 6.36 -20.68 0.98
C LEU A 15 6.07 -19.31 1.61
N LYS A 16 4.93 -19.14 2.28
CA LYS A 16 4.61 -17.91 3.04
C LYS A 16 5.68 -17.62 4.11
N CYS A 17 6.07 -18.61 4.90
CA CYS A 17 7.11 -18.45 5.92
C CYS A 17 8.47 -18.10 5.31
N ILE A 18 8.86 -18.73 4.20
CA ILE A 18 10.10 -18.42 3.49
C ILE A 18 10.08 -16.96 3.01
N VAL A 19 9.02 -16.54 2.33
CA VAL A 19 8.87 -15.14 1.87
C VAL A 19 8.95 -14.16 3.04
N GLN A 20 8.26 -14.43 4.15
CA GLN A 20 8.31 -13.57 5.34
C GLN A 20 9.71 -13.49 5.95
N ARG A 21 10.42 -14.62 6.06
CA ARG A 21 11.80 -14.67 6.59
C ARG A 21 12.77 -13.92 5.69
N THR A 22 12.68 -14.16 4.38
CA THR A 22 13.51 -13.47 3.38
C THR A 22 13.25 -11.96 3.41
N ARG A 23 11.99 -11.52 3.51
CA ARG A 23 11.67 -10.08 3.67
C ARG A 23 12.26 -9.50 4.94
N LYS A 24 12.14 -10.19 6.09
CA LYS A 24 12.77 -9.75 7.35
C LYS A 24 14.29 -9.65 7.26
N GLN A 25 14.95 -10.59 6.59
CA GLN A 25 16.41 -10.60 6.46
C GLN A 25 16.95 -9.57 5.47
N ILE A 26 16.23 -9.30 4.38
CA ILE A 26 16.68 -8.38 3.33
C ILE A 26 16.35 -6.93 3.68
N SER A 27 15.20 -6.67 4.28
CA SER A 27 14.66 -5.32 4.43
C SER A 27 14.85 -4.73 5.82
N SER A 28 15.35 -5.49 6.81
CA SER A 28 15.38 -5.07 8.23
C SER A 28 14.07 -4.42 8.69
N ALA A 29 12.94 -4.91 8.15
CA ALA A 29 11.66 -4.23 8.28
C ALA A 29 11.31 -4.07 9.77
N PRO A 30 10.83 -2.88 10.19
CA PRO A 30 10.50 -2.64 11.59
C PRO A 30 9.43 -3.64 12.06
N PRO A 31 9.41 -3.98 13.37
CA PRO A 31 8.35 -4.80 13.91
C PRO A 31 6.99 -4.14 13.67
N ASN A 32 5.96 -4.95 13.45
CA ASN A 32 4.60 -4.42 13.33
C ASN A 32 4.24 -3.70 14.64
N PRO A 33 3.79 -2.44 14.57
CA PRO A 33 3.42 -1.69 15.77
C PRO A 33 2.18 -2.30 16.43
N THR A 34 2.13 -2.18 17.74
CA THR A 34 1.04 -2.67 18.59
C THR A 34 0.01 -1.60 18.93
N THR A 35 0.41 -0.33 18.88
CA THR A 35 -0.46 0.82 19.09
C THR A 35 -0.25 1.86 18.00
N LEU A 36 -1.20 2.79 17.83
CA LEU A 36 -1.05 3.91 16.89
C LEU A 36 0.06 4.87 17.32
N SER A 37 0.29 5.06 18.62
CA SER A 37 1.39 5.90 19.12
C SER A 37 2.77 5.34 18.77
N ASP A 38 2.88 4.01 18.62
CA ASP A 38 4.13 3.34 18.20
C ASP A 38 4.29 3.31 16.67
N LEU A 39 3.28 3.73 15.90
CA LEU A 39 3.31 3.73 14.45
C LEU A 39 4.14 4.90 13.93
N SER A 40 5.45 4.70 13.86
CA SER A 40 6.36 5.58 13.11
C SER A 40 6.62 4.98 11.73
N ILE A 41 6.25 5.70 10.67
CA ILE A 41 6.50 5.28 9.30
C ILE A 41 7.91 5.77 8.89
N PRO A 42 8.86 4.86 8.58
CA PRO A 42 10.17 5.23 8.07
C PRO A 42 10.08 6.00 6.75
N ASP A 43 11.02 6.92 6.52
CA ASP A 43 11.01 7.77 5.31
C ASP A 43 11.11 6.97 3.99
N GLU A 44 11.71 5.79 4.03
CA GLU A 44 11.75 4.85 2.89
C GLU A 44 10.35 4.39 2.46
N TYR A 45 9.38 4.30 3.37
CA TYR A 45 8.00 3.91 3.07
C TYR A 45 7.10 5.10 2.75
N LYS A 46 7.59 6.33 2.92
CA LYS A 46 6.88 7.54 2.51
C LYS A 46 7.06 7.86 1.03
N LYS A 47 7.94 7.13 0.33
CA LYS A 47 8.30 7.35 -1.08
C LYS A 47 7.88 6.18 -1.95
N SER A 48 7.64 6.46 -3.23
CA SER A 48 7.41 5.46 -4.26
C SER A 48 8.73 4.75 -4.63
N VAL A 49 8.63 3.69 -5.44
CA VAL A 49 9.81 2.99 -5.98
C VAL A 49 10.71 3.92 -6.81
N CYS A 50 10.13 4.98 -7.39
CA CYS A 50 10.86 6.00 -8.15
C CYS A 50 11.37 7.15 -7.28
N GLY A 51 11.16 7.11 -5.96
CA GLY A 51 11.60 8.14 -5.01
C GLY A 51 10.66 9.34 -4.85
N GLU A 52 9.50 9.34 -5.52
CA GLU A 52 8.50 10.42 -5.41
C GLU A 52 7.72 10.31 -4.09
N PRO A 53 7.20 11.42 -3.52
CA PRO A 53 6.33 11.36 -2.36
C PRO A 53 5.11 10.47 -2.59
N PHE A 54 4.83 9.58 -1.64
CA PHE A 54 3.74 8.61 -1.72
C PHE A 54 2.82 8.65 -0.50
N LEU A 55 3.34 8.80 0.71
CA LEU A 55 2.52 9.17 1.87
C LEU A 55 2.33 10.69 1.81
N LEU A 56 1.15 11.14 1.38
CA LEU A 56 0.87 12.56 1.15
C LEU A 56 0.23 13.25 2.36
N TYR A 57 -0.41 12.49 3.25
CA TYR A 57 -1.04 13.02 4.45
C TYR A 57 -1.03 12.00 5.57
N ASP A 58 -0.76 12.48 6.78
CA ASP A 58 -0.79 11.74 8.03
C ASP A 58 -1.45 12.61 9.10
N SER A 59 -2.68 12.25 9.51
CA SER A 59 -3.44 13.05 10.48
C SER A 59 -2.96 12.92 11.92
N PHE A 60 -1.92 12.12 12.19
CA PHE A 60 -1.39 11.96 13.55
C PHE A 60 -0.98 13.30 14.18
N GLU A 61 -0.46 14.22 13.36
CA GLU A 61 -0.02 15.55 13.80
C GLU A 61 -1.19 16.44 14.29
N GLU A 62 -2.41 16.16 13.86
CA GLU A 62 -3.60 16.95 14.18
C GLU A 62 -4.30 16.53 15.49
N ASN A 63 -3.87 15.43 16.13
CA ASN A 63 -4.40 14.91 17.41
C ASN A 63 -5.95 14.77 17.45
N ILE A 64 -6.57 14.39 16.33
CA ILE A 64 -8.02 14.22 16.26
C ILE A 64 -8.40 12.84 16.80
N ASP A 65 -9.00 12.79 17.99
CA ASP A 65 -9.72 11.64 18.57
C ASP A 65 -8.99 10.29 18.53
N ASN A 66 -7.65 10.26 18.70
CA ASN A 66 -6.83 9.05 18.61
C ASN A 66 -7.04 8.25 17.30
N LYS A 67 -7.44 8.92 16.22
CA LYS A 67 -7.61 8.34 14.89
C LYS A 67 -6.51 8.87 13.99
N GLN A 68 -5.85 7.94 13.31
CA GLN A 68 -4.85 8.27 12.30
C GLN A 68 -5.42 7.94 10.93
N ILE A 69 -5.36 8.91 10.02
CA ILE A 69 -5.68 8.76 8.61
C ILE A 69 -4.38 8.91 7.85
N LEU A 70 -4.04 7.89 7.08
CA LEU A 70 -2.90 7.89 6.17
C LEU A 70 -3.42 7.95 4.74
N LEU A 71 -2.99 8.94 3.98
CA LEU A 71 -3.28 9.05 2.56
C LEU A 71 -2.07 8.66 1.73
N PHE A 72 -2.19 7.53 1.03
CA PHE A 72 -1.19 7.08 0.09
C PHE A 72 -1.63 7.41 -1.34
N SER A 73 -0.89 8.27 -2.03
CA SER A 73 -1.14 8.62 -3.43
C SER A 73 0.07 9.34 -4.04
N THR A 74 -0.02 9.74 -5.30
CA THR A 74 0.93 10.67 -5.92
C THR A 74 0.19 11.92 -6.37
N LEU A 75 0.89 13.04 -6.54
CA LEU A 75 0.27 14.27 -7.06
C LEU A 75 -0.42 14.02 -8.41
N LYS A 76 0.22 13.25 -9.29
CA LYS A 76 -0.37 12.83 -10.57
C LYS A 76 -1.67 12.05 -10.41
N ASN A 77 -1.74 11.12 -9.45
CA ASN A 77 -2.97 10.37 -9.19
C ASN A 77 -4.09 11.29 -8.68
N LEU A 78 -3.75 12.27 -7.84
CA LEU A 78 -4.71 13.28 -7.37
C LEU A 78 -5.20 14.17 -8.51
N GLU A 79 -4.31 14.63 -9.40
CA GLU A 79 -4.70 15.39 -10.60
C GLU A 79 -5.62 14.57 -11.51
N ILE A 80 -5.33 13.28 -11.71
CA ILE A 80 -6.18 12.38 -12.49
C ILE A 80 -7.55 12.23 -11.83
N LEU A 81 -7.61 12.05 -10.51
CA LEU A 81 -8.86 12.00 -9.77
C LEU A 81 -9.64 13.31 -9.92
N GLN A 82 -9.01 14.46 -9.64
CA GLN A 82 -9.64 15.78 -9.73
C GLN A 82 -10.25 16.05 -11.11
N ASN A 83 -9.59 15.61 -12.19
CA ASN A 83 -10.06 15.82 -13.56
C ASN A 83 -10.95 14.68 -14.10
N SER A 84 -11.20 13.63 -13.31
CA SER A 84 -12.02 12.52 -13.76
C SER A 84 -13.50 12.78 -13.51
N TYR A 85 -14.32 12.41 -14.49
CA TYR A 85 -15.77 12.47 -14.36
C TYR A 85 -16.32 11.37 -13.44
N TYR A 86 -15.67 10.21 -13.39
CA TYR A 86 -16.14 9.06 -12.61
C TYR A 86 -15.15 8.68 -11.53
N TRP A 87 -15.61 8.69 -10.28
CA TRP A 87 -14.87 8.18 -9.14
C TRP A 87 -15.50 6.88 -8.67
N PHE A 88 -14.66 5.88 -8.48
CA PHE A 88 -15.03 4.61 -7.88
C PHE A 88 -14.34 4.55 -6.54
N ALA A 89 -15.09 4.20 -5.50
CA ALA A 89 -14.55 4.06 -4.17
C ALA A 89 -15.01 2.75 -3.56
N ASP A 90 -14.09 2.05 -2.91
CA ASP A 90 -14.34 0.79 -2.22
C ASP A 90 -13.68 0.81 -0.85
N GLY A 91 -14.42 0.34 0.16
CA GLY A 91 -14.01 0.34 1.55
C GLY A 91 -14.05 -1.08 2.10
N THR A 92 -12.89 -1.65 2.41
CA THR A 92 -12.80 -3.02 2.93
C THR A 92 -12.35 -3.02 4.40
N PHE A 93 -13.22 -3.53 5.28
CA PHE A 93 -12.93 -3.69 6.71
C PHE A 93 -12.10 -4.95 6.99
N SER A 94 -12.37 -6.06 6.30
CA SER A 94 -11.71 -7.36 6.53
C SER A 94 -10.22 -7.39 6.19
N CYS A 95 -9.77 -6.44 5.37
CA CYS A 95 -8.39 -6.35 4.88
C CYS A 95 -7.61 -5.22 5.57
N ALA A 96 -8.24 -4.47 6.47
CA ALA A 96 -7.58 -3.38 7.16
C ALA A 96 -6.47 -3.92 8.09
N PRO A 97 -5.30 -3.24 8.16
CA PRO A 97 -4.30 -3.56 9.18
C PRO A 97 -4.91 -3.42 10.58
N LYS A 98 -4.46 -4.21 11.55
CA LYS A 98 -5.06 -4.29 12.90
C LYS A 98 -5.26 -2.94 13.60
N LEU A 99 -4.43 -1.95 13.31
CA LEU A 99 -4.48 -0.62 13.92
C LEU A 99 -5.47 0.34 13.24
N PHE A 100 -5.98 -0.02 12.06
CA PHE A 100 -6.89 0.80 11.27
C PHE A 100 -8.25 0.11 11.15
N ALA A 101 -9.31 0.91 11.24
CA ALA A 101 -10.67 0.38 11.12
C ALA A 101 -10.99 -0.06 9.68
N GLN A 102 -10.41 0.60 8.68
CA GLN A 102 -10.79 0.40 7.28
C GLN A 102 -9.61 0.65 6.34
N LEU A 103 -9.56 -0.11 5.24
CA LEU A 103 -8.77 0.23 4.06
C LEU A 103 -9.72 0.80 3.01
N TYR A 104 -9.50 2.06 2.61
CA TYR A 104 -10.32 2.74 1.63
C TYR A 104 -9.52 3.00 0.36
N SER A 105 -10.07 2.64 -0.79
CA SER A 105 -9.44 2.80 -2.09
C SER A 105 -10.32 3.66 -2.99
N ILE A 106 -9.75 4.72 -3.54
CA ILE A 106 -10.40 5.57 -4.54
C ILE A 106 -9.62 5.43 -5.84
N TYR A 107 -10.33 5.19 -6.94
CA TYR A 107 -9.74 5.10 -8.27
C TYR A 107 -10.67 5.73 -9.30
N SER A 108 -10.09 6.11 -10.42
CA SER A 108 -10.80 6.65 -11.56
C SER A 108 -10.28 6.03 -12.84
N ARG A 109 -11.04 6.19 -13.92
CA ARG A 109 -10.64 5.70 -15.23
C ARG A 109 -9.68 6.70 -15.86
N TYR A 110 -8.44 6.28 -16.08
CA TYR A 110 -7.42 7.06 -16.78
C TYR A 110 -7.31 6.59 -18.23
N TYR A 111 -7.50 7.51 -19.17
CA TYR A 111 -7.25 7.26 -20.59
C TYR A 111 -5.97 7.98 -21.00
N LYS A 112 -4.96 7.21 -21.42
CA LYS A 112 -3.69 7.76 -21.90
C LYS A 112 -3.86 8.58 -23.19
N TYR A 113 -4.91 8.30 -23.95
CA TYR A 113 -5.32 9.03 -25.13
C TYR A 113 -6.71 9.60 -24.89
N LYS A 114 -6.84 10.93 -24.86
CA LYS A 114 -8.16 11.57 -24.96
C LYS A 114 -8.60 11.43 -26.41
N PHE A 115 -9.71 10.74 -26.63
CA PHE A 115 -10.46 10.91 -27.87
C PHE A 115 -11.25 12.20 -27.67
N ASP A 116 -10.85 13.26 -28.36
CA ASP A 116 -11.69 14.45 -28.42
C ASP A 116 -12.99 14.03 -29.10
N ALA A 117 -14.09 14.08 -28.34
CA ALA A 117 -15.40 13.89 -28.91
C ALA A 117 -15.62 15.05 -29.89
N ILE A 118 -15.64 14.73 -31.18
CA ILE A 118 -16.05 15.65 -32.23
C ILE A 118 -17.45 16.12 -31.85
N SER A 119 -17.55 17.41 -31.51
CA SER A 119 -18.81 18.12 -31.26
C SER A 119 -19.47 18.49 -32.59
#